data_AF-A0A5P8AVQ6-F1
#
_entry.id   AF-A0A5P8AVQ6-F1
#
_cell.length_a   1.000
_cell.length_b   1.000
_cell.length_c   1.000
_cell.angle_alpha   90.00
_cell.angle_beta   90.00
_cell.angle_gamma   90.00
#
_symmetry.space_group_name_H-M   'P 1'
#
loop_
_entity.id
_entity.type
_entity.pdbx_description
1 polymer ?
#
loop_
_entity_poly.entity_id
_entity_poly.type
_entity_poly.pdbx_seq_one_letter_code
_entity_poly.pdbx_strand_id
1 'polypeptide(L)'
;MGNKINTTYHNKHQNKLIVLISTLNYVNLNLEQYTQSNILHYFNGNMKRNGQKPIKLKTLQNYLYKLEKIFKVTKNYHRHLGVNMGTEIYYSLKYTKKECYRIINKHFRDEKRNRYKNRVNDYLKKTCIKNGSVEKWECSCNIYNNKKKKKIKSL
;
A
#
# COMPACT_ATOMS: atom_id res chain seq x y z
N MET A 1 21.60 -7.58 -24.04
CA MET A 1 20.84 -6.45 -23.46
C MET A 1 20.03 -6.98 -22.27
N GLY A 2 20.47 -6.70 -21.04
CA GLY A 2 19.73 -7.10 -19.84
C GLY A 2 18.52 -6.18 -19.67
N ASN A 3 17.31 -6.75 -19.76
CA ASN A 3 16.09 -6.02 -19.41
C ASN A 3 16.18 -5.66 -17.92
N LYS A 4 16.42 -4.37 -17.63
CA LYS A 4 16.15 -3.81 -16.30
C LYS A 4 14.67 -4.01 -16.03
N ILE A 5 14.34 -5.01 -15.22
CA ILE A 5 13.00 -5.14 -14.64
C ILE A 5 12.80 -3.85 -13.84
N ASN A 6 11.99 -2.93 -14.37
CA ASN A 6 11.49 -1.80 -13.62
C ASN A 6 10.72 -2.39 -12.45
N THR A 7 11.36 -2.52 -11.29
CA THR A 7 10.70 -2.91 -10.06
C THR A 7 9.82 -1.72 -9.67
N THR A 8 8.59 -1.72 -10.18
CA THR A 8 7.54 -0.85 -9.67
C THR A 8 7.49 -1.07 -8.16
N TYR A 9 7.93 -0.06 -7.42
CA TYR A 9 7.98 -0.11 -5.96
C TYR A 9 6.52 -0.16 -5.46
N HIS A 10 5.99 -1.38 -5.37
CA HIS A 10 4.65 -1.63 -4.90
C HIS A 10 4.63 -1.47 -3.39
N ASN A 11 3.67 -0.71 -2.88
CA ASN A 11 3.52 -0.52 -1.44
C ASN A 11 3.34 -1.90 -0.77
N LYS A 12 4.31 -2.29 0.06
CA LYS A 12 4.33 -3.61 0.73
C LYS A 12 3.05 -3.88 1.50
N HIS A 13 2.47 -2.86 2.12
CA HIS A 13 1.21 -3.00 2.85
C HIS A 13 0.01 -3.22 1.91
N GLN A 14 -0.05 -2.49 0.80
CA GLN A 14 -1.07 -2.67 -0.25
C GLN A 14 -1.04 -4.09 -0.80
N ASN A 15 0.15 -4.60 -1.16
CA ASN A 15 0.29 -5.96 -1.69
C ASN A 15 -0.24 -7.01 -0.70
N LYS A 16 0.08 -6.88 0.60
CA LYS A 16 -0.45 -7.77 1.63
C LYS A 16 -1.98 -7.76 1.71
N LEU A 17 -2.62 -6.60 1.55
CA LEU A 17 -4.08 -6.50 1.54
C LEU A 17 -4.70 -7.16 0.29
N ILE A 18 -4.05 -7.00 -0.87
CA ILE A 18 -4.46 -7.66 -2.12
C ILE A 18 -4.37 -9.19 -1.99
N VAL A 19 -3.25 -9.71 -1.47
CA VAL A 19 -3.08 -11.15 -1.21
C VAL A 19 -4.14 -11.64 -0.23
N LEU A 20 -4.47 -10.87 0.81
CA LEU A 20 -5.48 -11.25 1.78
C LEU A 20 -6.87 -11.36 1.13
N ILE A 21 -7.26 -10.41 0.27
CA ILE A 21 -8.52 -10.50 -0.49
C ILE A 21 -8.55 -11.76 -1.36
N SER A 22 -7.43 -12.11 -2.02
CA SER A 22 -7.33 -13.36 -2.79
C SER A 22 -7.53 -14.59 -1.91
N THR A 23 -6.88 -14.60 -0.74
CA THR A 23 -6.98 -15.69 0.24
C THR A 23 -8.41 -15.84 0.75
N LEU A 24 -9.08 -14.75 1.12
CA LEU A 24 -10.47 -14.77 1.55
C LEU A 24 -11.39 -15.28 0.43
N ASN A 25 -11.20 -14.83 -0.80
CA ASN A 25 -11.98 -15.32 -1.94
C ASN A 25 -11.81 -16.83 -2.14
N TYR A 26 -10.58 -17.34 -2.04
CA TYR A 26 -10.31 -18.77 -2.16
C TYR A 26 -10.97 -19.55 -1.02
N VAL A 27 -10.74 -19.13 0.22
CA VAL A 27 -11.27 -19.80 1.41
C VAL A 27 -12.80 -19.84 1.39
N ASN A 28 -13.46 -18.74 1.03
CA ASN A 28 -14.93 -18.67 0.91
C ASN A 28 -15.50 -19.59 -0.18
N LEU A 29 -14.74 -19.88 -1.24
CA LEU A 29 -15.20 -20.72 -2.36
C LEU A 29 -14.90 -22.21 -2.15
N ASN A 30 -13.91 -22.55 -1.33
CA ASN A 30 -13.37 -23.92 -1.24
C ASN A 30 -13.59 -24.57 0.12
N LEU A 31 -13.88 -23.79 1.17
CA LEU A 31 -14.10 -24.31 2.52
C LEU A 31 -15.51 -23.96 2.97
N GLU A 32 -16.26 -24.96 3.41
CA GLU A 32 -17.58 -24.76 4.02
C GLU A 32 -17.48 -24.03 5.36
N GLN A 33 -16.47 -24.37 6.16
CA GLN A 33 -16.16 -23.76 7.45
C GLN A 33 -14.67 -23.53 7.58
N TYR A 34 -14.29 -22.41 8.21
CA TYR A 34 -12.88 -22.08 8.42
C TYR A 34 -12.70 -21.14 9.61
N THR A 35 -11.51 -21.14 10.17
CA THR A 35 -11.10 -20.25 11.27
C THR A 35 -10.12 -19.19 10.77
N GLN A 36 -9.82 -18.19 11.62
CA GLN A 36 -8.72 -17.25 11.35
C GLN A 36 -7.37 -17.96 11.19
N SER A 37 -7.16 -19.11 11.84
CA SER A 37 -5.95 -19.93 11.68
C SER A 37 -5.85 -20.54 10.28
N ASN A 38 -6.98 -20.99 9.71
CA ASN A 38 -7.01 -21.47 8.32
C ASN A 38 -6.65 -20.32 7.35
N ILE A 39 -7.27 -19.14 7.53
CA ILE A 39 -6.93 -17.95 6.71
C ILE A 39 -5.44 -17.62 6.84
N LEU A 40 -4.90 -17.64 8.07
CA LEU A 40 -3.49 -17.36 8.34
C LEU A 40 -2.58 -18.35 7.61
N HIS A 41 -2.92 -19.63 7.62
CA HIS A 41 -2.17 -20.68 6.93
C HIS A 41 -2.07 -20.39 5.42
N TYR A 42 -3.21 -20.21 4.75
CA TYR A 42 -3.23 -19.93 3.30
C TYR A 42 -2.57 -18.59 2.97
N PHE A 43 -2.82 -17.56 3.77
CA PHE A 43 -2.21 -16.25 3.59
C PHE A 43 -0.69 -16.35 3.68
N ASN A 44 -0.15 -16.98 4.73
CA ASN A 44 1.28 -17.16 4.91
C ASN A 44 1.91 -18.04 3.83
N GLY A 45 1.19 -19.04 3.31
CA GLY A 45 1.61 -19.81 2.15
C GLY A 45 1.83 -18.93 0.92
N ASN A 46 0.87 -18.06 0.60
CA ASN A 46 1.01 -17.10 -0.51
C ASN A 46 2.14 -16.08 -0.27
N MET A 47 2.32 -15.63 0.98
CA MET A 47 3.40 -14.72 1.35
C MET A 47 4.78 -15.34 1.11
N LYS A 48 4.98 -16.60 1.50
CA LYS A 48 6.24 -17.34 1.27
C LYS A 48 6.54 -17.49 -0.22
N ARG A 49 5.54 -17.85 -1.04
CA ARG A 49 5.68 -17.94 -2.50
C ARG A 49 6.11 -16.61 -3.13
N ASN A 50 5.66 -15.50 -2.56
CA ASN A 50 6.04 -14.15 -2.99
C ASN A 50 7.36 -13.64 -2.36
N GLY A 51 8.16 -14.51 -1.73
CA GLY A 51 9.43 -14.13 -1.08
C GLY A 51 9.26 -13.26 0.18
N GLN A 52 8.06 -13.22 0.78
CA GLN A 52 7.76 -12.42 1.96
C GLN A 52 7.70 -13.27 3.22
N LYS A 53 8.15 -12.70 4.35
CA LYS A 53 8.07 -13.35 5.66
C LYS A 53 6.60 -13.56 6.09
N PRO A 54 6.27 -14.72 6.69
CA PRO A 54 4.95 -14.96 7.25
C PRO A 54 4.62 -13.97 8.37
N ILE A 55 3.34 -13.77 8.63
CA ILE A 55 2.83 -12.88 9.67
C ILE A 55 2.24 -13.69 10.83
N LYS A 56 2.08 -13.02 11.98
CA LYS A 56 1.39 -13.54 13.16
C LYS A 56 -0.12 -13.28 13.06
N LEU A 57 -0.91 -14.03 13.82
CA LEU A 57 -2.37 -13.91 13.89
C LEU A 57 -2.85 -12.48 14.20
N LYS A 58 -2.23 -11.81 15.18
CA LYS A 58 -2.56 -10.41 15.53
C LYS A 58 -2.42 -9.45 14.35
N THR A 59 -1.40 -9.66 13.51
CA THR A 59 -1.20 -8.85 12.30
C THR A 59 -2.29 -9.14 11.26
N LEU A 60 -2.71 -10.39 11.12
CA LEU A 60 -3.81 -10.78 10.23
C LEU A 60 -5.12 -10.12 10.67
N GLN A 61 -5.43 -10.17 11.97
CA GLN A 61 -6.61 -9.52 12.55
C GLN A 61 -6.63 -8.01 12.24
N ASN A 62 -5.50 -7.32 12.37
CA ASN A 62 -5.39 -5.90 11.99
C ASN A 62 -5.68 -5.67 10.49
N TYR A 63 -5.29 -6.59 9.62
CA TYR A 63 -5.62 -6.48 8.19
C TYR A 63 -7.11 -6.72 7.93
N LEU A 64 -7.72 -7.72 8.58
CA LEU A 64 -9.15 -7.98 8.49
C LEU A 64 -9.98 -6.79 8.98
N TYR A 65 -9.58 -6.17 10.09
CA TYR A 65 -10.18 -4.94 10.60
C TYR A 65 -10.12 -3.79 9.58
N LYS A 66 -8.95 -3.60 8.93
CA LYS A 66 -8.80 -2.56 7.91
C LYS A 66 -9.70 -2.82 6.70
N LEU A 67 -9.78 -4.07 6.24
CA LEU A 67 -10.65 -4.45 5.11
C LEU A 67 -12.12 -4.13 5.38
N GLU A 68 -12.56 -4.33 6.62
CA GLU A 68 -13.95 -4.06 7.03
C GLU A 68 -14.20 -2.57 7.29
N LYS A 69 -13.41 -1.93 8.15
CA LYS A 69 -13.70 -0.56 8.63
C LYS A 69 -13.23 0.53 7.69
N ILE A 70 -12.03 0.39 7.13
CA ILE A 70 -11.42 1.43 6.29
C ILE A 70 -11.87 1.25 4.84
N PHE A 71 -11.61 0.05 4.28
CA PHE A 71 -11.91 -0.21 2.87
C PHE A 71 -13.37 -0.58 2.62
N LYS A 72 -14.08 -1.09 3.65
CA LYS A 72 -15.48 -1.52 3.57
C LYS A 72 -15.73 -2.53 2.43
N VAL A 73 -14.74 -3.41 2.21
CA VAL A 73 -14.75 -4.44 1.16
C VAL A 73 -15.09 -5.83 1.68
N THR A 74 -15.06 -6.03 3.00
CA THR A 74 -15.51 -7.27 3.64
C THR A 74 -16.71 -6.99 4.56
N LYS A 75 -17.59 -7.98 4.70
CA LYS A 75 -18.53 -8.05 5.82
C LYS A 75 -18.08 -9.20 6.72
N ASN A 76 -17.69 -8.85 7.94
CA ASN A 76 -17.21 -9.78 8.93
C ASN A 76 -18.41 -10.19 9.80
N TYR A 77 -18.71 -11.48 9.83
CA TYR A 77 -19.74 -12.07 10.67
C TYR A 77 -19.09 -12.80 11.83
N HIS A 78 -19.58 -12.56 13.04
CA HIS A 78 -19.15 -13.23 14.25
C HIS A 78 -20.41 -13.69 15.00
N ARG A 79 -20.62 -15.00 15.09
CA ARG A 79 -21.71 -15.58 15.89
C ARG A 79 -21.14 -16.44 17.00
N HIS A 80 -21.45 -16.08 18.24
CA HIS A 80 -21.21 -16.97 19.38
C HIS A 80 -22.19 -18.14 19.29
N LEU A 81 -21.66 -19.37 19.31
CA LEU A 81 -22.44 -20.60 19.15
C LEU A 81 -22.99 -21.14 20.49
N GLY A 82 -22.70 -20.45 21.60
CA GLY A 82 -23.14 -20.83 22.95
C GLY A 82 -21.99 -21.34 23.83
N VAL A 83 -22.34 -21.78 25.04
CA VAL A 83 -21.39 -22.28 26.04
C VAL A 83 -20.63 -23.49 25.46
N ASN A 84 -19.30 -23.44 25.49
CA ASN A 84 -18.37 -24.48 24.98
C ASN A 84 -18.37 -24.75 23.46
N MET A 85 -19.18 -24.05 22.64
CA MET A 85 -19.22 -24.26 21.18
C MET A 85 -18.39 -23.27 20.35
N GLY A 86 -17.80 -22.25 21.00
CA GLY A 86 -16.91 -21.29 20.35
C GLY A 86 -17.63 -20.19 19.55
N THR A 87 -16.93 -19.62 18.57
CA THR A 87 -17.43 -18.51 17.73
C THR A 87 -17.28 -18.87 16.26
N GLU A 88 -18.40 -18.87 15.54
CA GLU A 88 -18.44 -18.94 14.09
C GLU A 88 -18.03 -17.59 13.51
N ILE A 89 -17.07 -17.62 12.58
CA ILE A 89 -16.54 -16.40 11.98
C ILE A 89 -16.53 -16.55 10.46
N TYR A 90 -17.15 -15.59 9.77
CA TYR A 90 -17.14 -15.54 8.31
C TYR A 90 -16.64 -14.19 7.80
N TYR A 91 -15.73 -14.21 6.83
CA TYR A 91 -15.18 -13.02 6.19
C TYR A 91 -15.61 -12.96 4.73
N SER A 92 -16.86 -12.57 4.50
CA SER A 92 -17.41 -12.45 3.14
C SER A 92 -16.84 -11.22 2.42
N LEU A 93 -16.57 -11.35 1.12
CA LEU A 93 -16.30 -10.20 0.28
C LEU A 93 -17.63 -9.50 -0.07
N LYS A 94 -17.69 -8.18 0.13
CA LYS A 94 -18.88 -7.38 -0.21
C LYS A 94 -19.03 -7.21 -1.73
N TYR A 95 -17.93 -7.25 -2.45
CA TYR A 95 -17.88 -7.08 -3.91
C TYR A 95 -17.07 -8.22 -4.54
N THR A 96 -17.10 -8.30 -5.87
CA THR A 96 -16.23 -9.23 -6.59
C THR A 96 -14.76 -8.97 -6.25
N LYS A 97 -13.94 -10.01 -6.30
CA LYS A 97 -12.48 -9.92 -6.06
C LYS A 97 -11.82 -8.75 -6.82
N LYS A 98 -12.21 -8.55 -8.08
CA LYS A 98 -11.70 -7.49 -8.95
C LYS A 98 -12.07 -6.09 -8.43
N GLU A 99 -13.31 -5.89 -8.01
CA GLU A 99 -13.76 -4.62 -7.45
C GLU A 99 -13.10 -4.31 -6.10
N CYS A 100 -12.93 -5.32 -5.23
CA CYS A 100 -12.16 -5.18 -4.00
C CYS A 100 -10.73 -4.67 -4.27
N TYR A 101 -10.04 -5.22 -5.28
CA TYR A 101 -8.72 -4.71 -5.68
C TYR A 101 -8.76 -3.28 -6.16
N ARG A 102 -9.75 -2.90 -6.97
CA ARG A 102 -9.90 -1.52 -7.47
C ARG A 102 -10.07 -0.53 -6.32
N ILE A 103 -10.90 -0.85 -5.33
CA ILE A 103 -11.13 -0.01 -4.15
C ILE A 103 -9.83 0.18 -3.35
N ILE A 104 -9.13 -0.90 -3.02
CA ILE A 104 -7.86 -0.84 -2.29
C ILE A 104 -6.82 -0.03 -3.08
N ASN A 105 -6.65 -0.33 -4.37
CA ASN A 105 -5.69 0.37 -5.23
C ASN A 105 -6.01 1.86 -5.38
N LYS A 106 -7.30 2.22 -5.46
CA LYS A 106 -7.75 3.62 -5.48
C LYS A 106 -7.34 4.34 -4.18
N HIS A 107 -7.64 3.76 -3.02
CA HIS A 107 -7.30 4.35 -1.72
C HIS A 107 -5.79 4.67 -1.60
N PHE A 108 -4.91 3.73 -1.93
CA PHE A 108 -3.46 3.97 -1.87
C PHE A 108 -2.96 5.01 -2.88
N ARG A 109 -3.60 5.13 -4.05
CA ARG A 109 -3.30 6.19 -5.03
C ARG A 109 -3.71 7.56 -4.49
N ASP A 110 -4.91 7.65 -3.92
CA ASP A 110 -5.44 8.90 -3.37
C ASP A 110 -4.62 9.37 -2.15
N GLU A 111 -4.25 8.45 -1.25
CA GLU A 111 -3.32 8.77 -0.16
C GLU A 111 -1.98 9.31 -0.66
N LYS A 112 -1.40 8.69 -1.69
CA LYS A 112 -0.12 9.14 -2.26
C LYS A 112 -0.26 10.55 -2.84
N ARG A 113 -1.37 10.83 -3.55
CA ARG A 113 -1.67 12.16 -4.09
C ARG A 113 -1.86 13.19 -2.99
N ASN A 114 -2.57 12.85 -1.92
CA ASN A 114 -2.81 13.74 -0.78
C ASN A 114 -1.50 14.07 -0.03
N ARG A 115 -0.63 13.09 0.22
CA ARG A 115 0.70 13.34 0.80
C ARG A 115 1.53 14.29 -0.06
N TYR A 116 1.47 14.15 -1.38
CA TYR A 116 2.16 15.06 -2.28
C TYR A 116 1.60 16.49 -2.20
N LYS A 117 0.28 16.65 -2.26
CA LYS A 117 -0.38 17.95 -2.08
C LYS A 117 0.00 18.62 -0.76
N ASN A 118 -0.02 17.88 0.34
CA ASN A 118 0.35 18.41 1.66
C ASN A 118 1.80 18.91 1.67
N ARG A 119 2.75 18.16 1.09
CA ARG A 119 4.16 18.60 0.98
C ARG A 119 4.32 19.89 0.17
N VAL A 120 3.60 20.02 -0.94
CA VAL A 120 3.62 21.24 -1.77
C VAL A 120 3.03 22.41 -0.98
N ASN A 121 1.90 22.22 -0.31
CA ASN A 121 1.25 23.24 0.51
C ASN A 121 2.14 23.67 1.70
N ASP A 122 2.79 22.72 2.37
CA ASP A 122 3.73 23.01 3.47
C ASP A 122 4.94 23.81 2.98
N TYR A 123 5.47 23.49 1.79
CA TYR A 123 6.54 24.25 1.17
C TYR A 123 6.08 25.68 0.83
N LEU A 124 4.93 25.85 0.17
CA LEU A 124 4.37 27.16 -0.15
C LEU A 124 4.12 27.98 1.11
N LYS A 125 3.53 27.40 2.16
CA LYS A 125 3.30 28.06 3.45
C LYS A 125 4.62 28.55 4.07
N LYS A 126 5.67 27.73 4.06
CA LYS A 126 7.01 28.12 4.56
C LYS A 126 7.62 29.27 3.74
N THR A 127 7.48 29.24 2.42
CA THR A 127 8.03 30.27 1.53
C THR A 127 7.26 31.59 1.66
N CYS A 128 5.92 31.56 1.73
CA CYS A 128 5.10 32.75 1.89
C CYS A 128 5.19 33.40 3.28
N ILE A 129 5.41 32.62 4.34
CA ILE A 129 5.67 33.16 5.70
C ILE A 129 7.08 33.75 5.80
N LYS A 130 8.03 33.25 5.01
CA LYS A 130 9.37 33.85 4.84
C LYS A 130 9.37 35.07 3.91
N ASN A 131 8.35 35.93 4.03
CA ASN A 131 8.44 37.34 3.64
C ASN A 131 9.04 38.20 4.78
N GLY A 132 9.88 37.59 5.63
CA GLY A 132 10.83 38.31 6.47
C GLY A 132 12.06 38.60 5.62
N SER A 133 12.39 39.88 5.48
CA SER A 133 13.54 40.47 4.79
C SER A 133 14.86 39.69 4.95
N VAL A 134 15.09 38.69 4.11
CA VAL A 134 16.42 38.07 3.96
C VAL A 134 16.80 38.20 2.50
N GLU A 135 17.89 38.92 2.27
CA GLU A 135 18.50 39.13 0.96
C GLU A 135 18.52 37.80 0.19
N LYS A 136 18.03 37.86 -1.05
CA LYS A 136 18.06 36.75 -2.00
C LYS A 136 19.53 36.40 -2.29
N TRP A 137 20.15 35.59 -1.45
CA TRP A 137 21.33 34.84 -1.84
C TRP A 137 20.88 33.82 -2.88
N GLU A 138 21.06 34.20 -4.14
CA GLU A 138 20.82 33.34 -5.29
C GLU A 138 21.51 32.00 -5.07
N CYS A 139 20.76 30.92 -5.22
CA CYS A 139 21.30 29.58 -5.15
C CYS A 139 22.21 29.37 -6.37
N SER A 140 23.51 29.49 -6.16
CA SER A 140 24.58 29.36 -7.16
C SER A 140 24.80 27.90 -7.59
N CYS A 141 23.74 27.17 -7.92
CA CYS A 141 23.82 25.75 -8.29
C CYS A 141 23.60 25.46 -9.79
N ASN A 142 23.67 26.45 -10.70
CA ASN A 142 23.50 26.18 -12.14
C ASN A 142 24.65 26.64 -13.06
N ILE A 143 25.83 26.97 -12.53
CA ILE A 143 26.97 27.46 -13.34
C ILE A 143 27.69 26.32 -14.13
N TYR A 144 27.38 25.05 -13.88
CA TYR A 144 28.20 23.92 -14.37
C TYR A 144 27.75 23.22 -15.66
N ASN A 145 27.11 23.90 -16.62
CA ASN A 145 26.75 23.24 -17.88
C ASN A 145 26.98 23.99 -19.21
N ASN A 146 27.78 25.06 -19.26
CA ASN A 146 28.03 25.74 -20.55
C ASN A 146 29.49 26.15 -20.84
N LYS A 147 30.49 25.38 -20.40
CA LYS A 147 31.88 25.50 -20.89
C LYS A 147 32.36 24.24 -21.61
N LYS A 148 31.72 23.93 -22.74
CA LYS A 148 32.31 23.07 -23.78
C LYS A 148 31.96 23.62 -25.17
N LYS A 149 32.54 24.76 -25.54
CA LYS A 149 32.72 25.15 -26.95
C LYS A 149 34.19 25.50 -27.19
N LYS A 150 34.89 24.49 -27.70
CA LYS A 150 36.08 24.49 -28.57
C LYS A 150 36.93 25.77 -28.56
N LYS A 151 38.10 25.69 -27.94
CA LYS A 151 39.29 26.45 -28.38
C LYS A 151 39.58 26.04 -29.82
N ILE A 152 39.27 26.90 -30.77
CA ILE A 152 39.87 26.86 -32.10
C ILE A 152 41.33 27.27 -31.92
N LYS A 153 42.25 26.43 -32.37
CA LYS A 153 43.68 26.72 -32.49
C LYS A 153 43.87 27.74 -33.64
N SER A 154 44.50 28.85 -33.34
CA SER A 154 45.22 29.77 -34.24
C SER A 154 46.05 30.67 -33.31
N LEU A 155 47.37 30.86 -33.41
CA LEU A 155 48.32 30.66 -34.51
C LEU A 155 49.38 29.61 -34.21
#